data_AF-A0A536HEV9-F1
#
_entry.id   AF-A0A536HEV9-F1
#
_cell.length_a   1.000
_cell.length_b   1.000
_cell.length_c   1.000
_cell.angle_alpha   90.00
_cell.angle_beta   90.00
_cell.angle_gamma   90.00
#
_symmetry.space_group_name_H-M   'P 1'
#
loop_
_entity.id
_entity.type
_entity.pdbx_description
1 polymer ?
#
loop_
_entity_poly.entity_id
_entity_poly.type
_entity_poly.pdbx_seq_one_letter_code
_entity_poly.pdbx_strand_id
1 'polypeptide(L)'
;MEARINKSLLRQARGQLTCRFITQVRGKSRGQSLVEAAITLPIVLLLALGVTDIGRSFFYREAVTNSVRQSLRIAVSSYQQTTANTVCASTSGGPVAITVTSAVPPSGGQVVTIANQAALESSKDGTPAGSAIAGATLTVTFHCLNGVAITNATGNGNGPSDPGSDSITATITQPMSVVTPLLWPIIGSSFPIRVTSSQRVEY
;
A
#
# COMPACT_ATOMS: atom_id res chain seq x y z
N MET A 1 86.59 51.66 -47.58
CA MET A 1 86.07 52.82 -46.85
C MET A 1 84.56 52.78 -46.99
N GLU A 2 83.89 52.43 -45.90
CA GLU A 2 82.43 52.28 -45.80
C GLU A 2 81.71 53.59 -46.14
N ALA A 3 80.53 53.51 -46.76
CA ALA A 3 79.40 54.34 -46.35
C ALA A 3 78.08 53.78 -46.92
N ARG A 4 77.13 53.63 -46.01
CA ARG A 4 75.82 52.99 -46.14
C ARG A 4 74.86 53.84 -46.98
N ILE A 5 74.07 53.20 -47.84
CA ILE A 5 72.80 53.76 -48.34
C ILE A 5 71.67 52.92 -47.77
N ASN A 6 70.92 53.54 -46.86
CA ASN A 6 69.72 53.02 -46.23
C ASN A 6 68.57 52.99 -47.26
N LYS A 7 68.20 51.79 -47.71
CA LYS A 7 66.99 51.56 -48.53
C LYS A 7 65.88 50.99 -47.65
N SER A 8 65.28 51.87 -46.85
CA SER A 8 63.85 51.74 -46.55
C SER A 8 63.10 51.76 -47.88
N LEU A 9 62.14 50.84 -48.05
CA LEU A 9 61.27 50.64 -49.22
C LEU A 9 61.84 49.70 -50.28
N LEU A 10 61.66 48.39 -50.09
CA LEU A 10 61.34 47.48 -51.19
C LEU A 10 60.68 46.20 -50.66
N ARG A 11 59.51 45.89 -51.21
CA ARG A 11 58.77 44.61 -51.20
C ARG A 11 57.61 44.46 -50.22
N GLN A 12 56.59 45.24 -50.56
CA GLN A 12 55.18 44.87 -50.57
C GLN A 12 54.91 43.47 -51.17
N ALA A 13 53.92 42.80 -50.59
CA ALA A 13 53.05 41.77 -51.15
C ALA A 13 53.59 40.35 -51.44
N ARG A 14 53.17 39.41 -50.58
CA ARG A 14 52.77 38.00 -50.83
C ARG A 14 52.42 37.44 -49.44
N GLY A 15 51.16 37.30 -49.03
CA GLY A 15 50.14 36.46 -49.63
C GLY A 15 49.90 35.28 -48.68
N GLN A 16 48.65 35.10 -48.24
CA GLN A 16 48.01 34.03 -47.42
C GLN A 16 47.29 34.67 -46.22
N LEU A 17 45.99 35.03 -46.25
CA LEU A 17 44.85 34.27 -46.76
C LEU A 17 44.96 32.81 -46.35
N THR A 18 44.47 32.47 -45.15
CA THR A 18 43.33 31.55 -45.01
C THR A 18 42.97 31.33 -43.55
N CYS A 19 41.73 31.70 -43.25
CA CYS A 19 40.79 31.06 -42.34
C CYS A 19 41.35 29.83 -41.59
N ARG A 20 41.67 29.99 -40.31
CA ARG A 20 41.68 28.86 -39.37
C ARG A 20 40.22 28.43 -39.22
N PHE A 21 39.75 27.61 -40.16
CA PHE A 21 38.52 26.87 -40.02
C PHE A 21 38.64 26.07 -38.72
N ILE A 22 38.01 26.57 -37.67
CA ILE A 22 37.48 25.71 -36.62
C ILE A 22 36.59 24.76 -37.39
N THR A 23 37.09 23.57 -37.69
CA THR A 23 36.27 22.44 -38.12
C THR A 23 35.41 22.09 -36.91
N GLN A 24 34.37 22.90 -36.73
CA GLN A 24 33.26 22.60 -35.87
C GLN A 24 32.66 21.34 -36.49
N VAL A 25 33.01 20.20 -35.92
CA VAL A 25 32.43 18.90 -36.25
C VAL A 25 30.95 19.00 -35.91
N ARG A 26 30.18 19.54 -36.85
CA ARG A 26 28.73 19.61 -36.82
C ARG A 26 28.25 18.21 -37.24
N GLY A 27 28.51 17.24 -36.36
CA GLY A 27 27.96 15.90 -36.44
C GLY A 27 26.45 15.99 -36.40
N LYS A 28 25.83 15.85 -37.56
CA LYS A 28 24.39 15.91 -37.77
C LYS A 28 23.72 14.77 -36.98
N SER A 29 23.26 15.08 -35.77
CA SER A 29 21.88 14.83 -35.27
C SER A 29 21.30 13.41 -35.27
N ARG A 30 22.03 12.35 -35.64
CA ARG A 30 21.46 10.99 -35.78
C ARG A 30 21.39 10.16 -34.49
N GLY A 31 21.95 10.66 -33.38
CA GLY A 31 21.86 10.00 -32.07
C GLY A 31 21.34 10.89 -30.94
N GLN A 32 21.12 12.18 -31.20
CA GLN A 32 20.75 13.15 -30.16
C GLN A 32 19.39 12.82 -29.52
N SER A 33 18.37 12.53 -30.34
CA SER A 33 17.04 12.16 -29.83
C SER A 33 17.04 10.84 -29.05
N LEU A 34 17.95 9.92 -29.38
CA LEU A 34 18.09 8.65 -28.64
C LEU A 34 18.72 8.92 -27.27
N VAL A 35 19.72 9.79 -27.19
CA VAL A 35 20.34 10.20 -25.91
C VAL A 35 19.35 10.98 -25.04
N GLU A 36 18.57 11.88 -25.62
CA GLU A 36 17.55 12.65 -24.91
C GLU A 36 16.44 11.73 -24.36
N ALA A 37 16.00 10.74 -25.14
CA ALA A 37 15.10 9.69 -24.68
C ALA A 37 15.72 8.84 -23.57
N ALA A 38 16.99 8.46 -23.69
CA ALA A 38 17.68 7.64 -22.68
C ALA A 38 17.80 8.34 -21.32
N ILE A 39 17.92 9.68 -21.30
CA ILE A 39 18.00 10.47 -20.06
C ILE A 39 16.61 10.75 -19.47
N THR A 40 15.58 10.92 -20.30
CA THR A 40 14.20 11.18 -19.83
C THR A 40 13.46 9.92 -19.39
N LEU A 41 13.74 8.79 -20.04
CA LEU A 41 13.13 7.48 -19.75
C LEU A 41 13.21 7.05 -18.27
N PRO A 42 14.36 7.15 -17.54
CA PRO A 42 14.39 6.78 -16.13
C PRO A 42 13.48 7.65 -15.25
N ILE A 43 13.31 8.94 -15.58
CA ILE A 43 12.42 9.85 -14.85
C ILE A 43 10.97 9.45 -15.07
N VAL A 44 10.58 9.21 -16.33
CA VAL A 44 9.23 8.77 -16.69
C VAL A 44 8.91 7.41 -16.05
N LEU A 45 9.86 6.49 -16.03
CA LEU A 45 9.70 5.18 -15.41
C LEU A 45 9.55 5.29 -13.89
N LEU A 46 10.31 6.17 -13.23
CA LEU A 46 10.14 6.46 -11.80
C LEU A 46 8.75 7.00 -11.49
N LEU A 47 8.26 7.94 -12.30
CA LEU A 47 6.91 8.48 -12.16
C LEU A 47 5.84 7.40 -12.37
N ALA A 48 6.00 6.55 -13.40
CA ALA A 48 5.08 5.46 -13.67
C ALA A 48 5.02 4.44 -12.53
N LEU A 49 6.17 4.06 -11.96
CA LEU A 49 6.23 3.16 -10.81
C LEU A 49 5.62 3.80 -9.56
N GLY A 50 5.88 5.09 -9.31
CA GLY A 50 5.27 5.83 -8.20
C GLY A 50 3.74 5.88 -8.30
N VAL A 51 3.20 6.16 -9.49
CA VAL A 51 1.74 6.13 -9.74
C VAL A 51 1.18 4.72 -9.53
N THR A 52 1.92 3.68 -9.92
CA THR A 52 1.51 2.28 -9.76
C THR A 52 1.40 1.88 -8.28
N ASP A 53 2.37 2.27 -7.45
CA ASP A 53 2.33 2.00 -6.00
C ASP A 53 1.12 2.69 -5.34
N ILE A 54 0.84 3.93 -5.71
CA ILE A 54 -0.33 4.67 -5.22
C ILE A 54 -1.63 3.98 -5.69
N GLY A 55 -1.74 3.64 -6.97
CA GLY A 55 -2.92 2.97 -7.52
C GLY A 55 -3.23 1.65 -6.83
N ARG A 56 -2.21 0.82 -6.59
CA ARG A 56 -2.35 -0.42 -5.83
C ARG A 56 -2.79 -0.15 -4.39
N SER A 57 -2.32 0.93 -3.76
CA SER A 57 -2.73 1.29 -2.39
C SER A 57 -4.22 1.58 -2.25
N PHE A 58 -4.80 2.31 -3.20
CA PHE A 58 -6.23 2.57 -3.21
C PHE A 58 -7.03 1.28 -3.45
N PHE A 59 -6.58 0.44 -4.39
CA PHE A 59 -7.22 -0.85 -4.65
C PHE A 59 -7.27 -1.74 -3.40
N TYR A 60 -6.15 -1.94 -2.71
CA TYR A 60 -6.13 -2.73 -1.47
C TYR A 60 -6.94 -2.09 -0.35
N ARG A 61 -6.94 -0.75 -0.23
CA ARG A 61 -7.72 -0.06 0.81
C ARG A 61 -9.22 -0.29 0.64
N GLU A 62 -9.74 -0.25 -0.58
CA GLU A 62 -11.15 -0.57 -0.84
C GLU A 62 -11.47 -2.04 -0.61
N ALA A 63 -10.63 -2.96 -1.11
CA ALA A 63 -10.80 -4.39 -0.87
C ALA A 63 -10.80 -4.74 0.64
N VAL A 64 -9.87 -4.17 1.40
CA VAL A 64 -9.81 -4.33 2.87
C VAL A 64 -11.05 -3.74 3.53
N THR A 65 -11.48 -2.54 3.12
CA THR A 65 -12.67 -1.88 3.70
C THR A 65 -13.93 -2.70 3.47
N ASN A 66 -14.13 -3.20 2.26
CA ASN A 66 -15.28 -4.03 1.93
C ASN A 66 -15.26 -5.36 2.71
N SER A 67 -14.08 -5.98 2.79
CA SER A 67 -13.88 -7.22 3.56
C SER A 67 -14.13 -7.03 5.07
N VAL A 68 -13.77 -5.88 5.65
CA VAL A 68 -14.10 -5.53 7.04
C VAL A 68 -15.62 -5.45 7.22
N ARG A 69 -16.34 -4.75 6.32
CA ARG A 69 -17.80 -4.64 6.39
C ARG A 69 -18.48 -6.01 6.28
N GLN A 70 -18.00 -6.85 5.36
CA GLN A 70 -18.44 -8.24 5.23
C GLN A 70 -18.24 -9.01 6.54
N SER A 71 -17.04 -8.91 7.13
CA SER A 71 -16.71 -9.60 8.38
C SER A 71 -17.66 -9.21 9.50
N LEU A 72 -17.98 -7.92 9.62
CA LEU A 72 -18.92 -7.41 10.63
C LEU A 72 -20.33 -7.94 10.38
N ARG A 73 -20.84 -7.88 9.14
CA ARG A 73 -22.19 -8.40 8.83
C ARG A 73 -22.36 -9.84 9.29
N ILE A 74 -21.34 -10.67 9.11
CA ILE A 74 -21.36 -12.07 9.56
C ILE A 74 -21.17 -12.15 11.07
N ALA A 75 -20.24 -11.39 11.65
CA ALA A 75 -19.96 -11.43 13.09
C ALA A 75 -21.15 -10.99 13.96
N VAL A 76 -21.93 -9.98 13.52
CA VAL A 76 -23.12 -9.50 14.23
C VAL A 76 -24.38 -10.33 13.95
N SER A 77 -24.30 -11.32 13.07
CA SER A 77 -25.44 -12.19 12.77
C SER A 77 -25.66 -13.20 13.89
N SER A 78 -26.93 -13.53 14.16
CA SER A 78 -27.32 -14.53 15.18
C SER A 78 -26.70 -15.91 14.94
N TYR A 79 -26.35 -16.22 13.69
CA TYR A 79 -25.60 -17.43 13.33
C TYR A 79 -24.25 -17.53 14.05
N GLN A 80 -23.58 -16.39 14.30
CA GLN A 80 -22.28 -16.36 14.99
C GLN A 80 -22.40 -16.24 16.52
N GLN A 81 -23.60 -16.27 17.10
CA GLN A 81 -23.78 -16.11 18.55
C GLN A 81 -23.08 -17.21 19.36
N THR A 82 -23.18 -18.47 18.91
CA THR A 82 -22.45 -19.58 19.55
C THR A 82 -20.95 -19.35 19.48
N THR A 83 -20.44 -18.82 18.36
CA THR A 83 -19.02 -18.49 18.23
C THR A 83 -18.62 -17.42 19.24
N ALA A 84 -19.37 -16.33 19.34
CA ALA A 84 -19.11 -15.26 20.30
C ALA A 84 -19.11 -15.77 21.74
N ASN A 85 -20.08 -16.61 22.10
CA ASN A 85 -20.14 -17.23 23.43
C ASN A 85 -18.94 -18.16 23.70
N THR A 86 -18.47 -18.92 22.72
CA THR A 86 -17.26 -19.75 22.89
C THR A 86 -16.00 -18.92 23.09
N VAL A 87 -15.90 -17.75 22.47
CA VAL A 87 -14.81 -16.79 22.71
C VAL A 87 -14.88 -16.28 24.15
N CYS A 88 -16.09 -15.95 24.61
CA CYS A 88 -16.33 -15.40 25.94
C CYS A 88 -16.29 -16.43 27.08
N ALA A 89 -16.40 -17.73 26.80
CA ALA A 89 -16.55 -18.78 27.82
C ALA A 89 -15.40 -18.85 28.85
N SER A 90 -14.21 -18.34 28.50
CA SER A 90 -13.05 -18.28 29.40
C SER A 90 -13.04 -17.05 30.32
N THR A 91 -13.96 -16.11 30.12
CA THR A 91 -14.07 -14.89 30.91
C THR A 91 -15.02 -15.09 32.08
N SER A 92 -14.72 -14.49 33.23
CA SER A 92 -15.58 -14.55 34.42
C SER A 92 -15.62 -13.18 35.10
N GLY A 93 -16.81 -12.75 35.53
CA GLY A 93 -17.00 -11.47 36.20
C GLY A 93 -17.38 -10.33 35.26
N GLY A 94 -16.81 -9.15 35.52
CA GLY A 94 -17.22 -7.89 34.89
C GLY A 94 -17.00 -7.79 33.38
N PRO A 95 -17.43 -6.67 32.77
CA PRO A 95 -17.33 -6.47 31.33
C PRO A 95 -15.87 -6.49 30.85
N VAL A 96 -15.58 -7.28 29.81
CA VAL A 96 -14.25 -7.42 29.22
C VAL A 96 -14.32 -7.51 27.71
N ALA A 97 -13.36 -6.92 27.01
CA ALA A 97 -13.20 -7.07 25.57
C ALA A 97 -12.17 -8.18 25.26
N ILE A 98 -12.57 -9.17 24.46
CA ILE A 98 -11.71 -10.27 24.02
C ILE A 98 -11.49 -10.17 22.53
N THR A 99 -10.21 -10.16 22.15
CA THR A 99 -9.79 -10.04 20.76
C THR A 99 -9.27 -11.38 20.23
N VAL A 100 -9.81 -11.82 19.10
CA VAL A 100 -9.43 -13.06 18.40
C VAL A 100 -8.88 -12.71 17.03
N THR A 101 -7.81 -13.38 16.62
CA THR A 101 -7.17 -13.17 15.33
C THR A 101 -7.32 -14.40 14.41
N SER A 102 -7.34 -14.15 13.10
CA SER A 102 -7.29 -15.18 12.07
C SER A 102 -6.47 -14.69 10.89
N ALA A 103 -5.68 -15.58 10.31
CA ALA A 103 -5.04 -15.34 9.01
C ALA A 103 -6.08 -15.39 7.88
N VAL A 104 -5.74 -14.78 6.74
CA VAL A 104 -6.49 -14.86 5.49
C VAL A 104 -5.58 -15.42 4.39
N PRO A 105 -5.90 -16.56 3.74
CA PRO A 105 -7.06 -17.42 4.00
C PRO A 105 -6.99 -18.09 5.38
N PRO A 106 -8.14 -18.39 6.00
CA PRO A 106 -8.17 -18.98 7.32
C PRO A 106 -7.84 -20.49 7.27
N SER A 107 -7.06 -20.97 8.25
CA SER A 107 -6.70 -22.38 8.41
C SER A 107 -7.34 -23.03 9.65
N GLY A 108 -8.17 -22.29 10.39
CA GLY A 108 -8.85 -22.74 11.61
C GLY A 108 -9.12 -21.58 12.57
N GLY A 109 -9.50 -21.91 13.81
CA GLY A 109 -9.75 -20.93 14.88
C GLY A 109 -11.22 -20.56 15.06
N GLN A 110 -11.52 -19.83 16.14
CA GLN A 110 -12.90 -19.51 16.54
C GLN A 110 -13.61 -18.62 15.51
N VAL A 111 -12.90 -17.68 14.88
CA VAL A 111 -13.47 -16.73 13.91
C VAL A 111 -13.29 -17.17 12.44
N VAL A 112 -13.07 -18.47 12.21
CA VAL A 112 -12.80 -19.04 10.87
C VAL A 112 -13.90 -18.69 9.85
N THR A 113 -15.18 -18.78 10.24
CA THR A 113 -16.30 -18.47 9.34
C THR A 113 -16.32 -16.99 8.97
N ILE A 114 -16.05 -16.11 9.93
CA ILE A 114 -15.99 -14.65 9.71
C ILE A 114 -14.83 -14.32 8.77
N ALA A 115 -13.65 -14.90 9.00
CA ALA A 115 -12.47 -14.73 8.15
C ALA A 115 -12.70 -15.26 6.73
N ASN A 116 -13.37 -16.41 6.59
CA ASN A 116 -13.69 -17.01 5.32
C ASN A 116 -14.59 -16.09 4.49
N GLN A 117 -15.67 -15.58 5.09
CA GLN A 117 -16.59 -14.66 4.42
C GLN A 117 -15.91 -13.34 4.05
N ALA A 118 -15.08 -12.79 4.93
CA ALA A 118 -14.28 -11.61 4.64
C ALA A 118 -13.36 -11.82 3.43
N ALA A 119 -12.72 -12.98 3.32
CA ALA A 119 -11.85 -13.31 2.19
C ALA A 119 -12.62 -13.44 0.87
N LEU A 120 -13.78 -14.09 0.91
CA LEU A 120 -14.64 -14.30 -0.27
C LEU A 120 -15.15 -12.99 -0.87
N GLU A 121 -15.31 -11.94 -0.06
CA GLU A 121 -15.76 -10.61 -0.53
C GLU A 121 -14.85 -10.01 -1.61
N SER A 122 -13.55 -10.27 -1.52
CA SER A 122 -12.56 -9.79 -2.50
C SER A 122 -11.95 -10.92 -3.33
N SER A 123 -12.63 -12.07 -3.42
CA SER A 123 -12.14 -13.24 -4.16
C SER A 123 -12.40 -13.10 -5.66
N LYS A 124 -11.39 -13.46 -6.45
CA LYS A 124 -11.49 -13.52 -7.92
C LYS A 124 -11.94 -14.87 -8.47
N ASP A 125 -11.84 -15.93 -7.67
CA ASP A 125 -12.03 -17.33 -8.09
C ASP A 125 -13.03 -18.09 -7.22
N GLY A 126 -13.72 -17.40 -6.30
CA GLY A 126 -14.64 -18.01 -5.35
C GLY A 126 -13.94 -18.78 -4.23
N THR A 127 -12.61 -18.72 -4.14
CA THR A 127 -11.83 -19.32 -3.05
C THR A 127 -11.25 -18.23 -2.13
N PRO A 128 -11.07 -18.52 -0.82
CA PRO A 128 -10.45 -17.58 0.10
C PRO A 128 -8.99 -17.25 -0.26
N ALA A 129 -8.28 -18.20 -0.88
CA ALA A 129 -6.90 -18.02 -1.31
C ALA A 129 -6.78 -17.05 -2.50
N GLY A 130 -7.81 -16.96 -3.35
CA GLY A 130 -7.89 -16.01 -4.45
C GLY A 130 -8.28 -14.58 -4.04
N SER A 131 -8.41 -14.30 -2.74
CA SER A 131 -8.77 -12.98 -2.22
C SER A 131 -7.71 -11.92 -2.47
N ALA A 132 -8.13 -10.69 -2.77
CA ALA A 132 -7.24 -9.53 -2.79
C ALA A 132 -6.61 -9.23 -1.41
N ILE A 133 -7.19 -9.75 -0.32
CA ILE A 133 -6.65 -9.61 1.04
C ILE A 133 -5.93 -10.87 1.53
N ALA A 134 -5.45 -11.73 0.62
CA ALA A 134 -4.60 -12.85 0.99
C ALA A 134 -3.30 -12.36 1.65
N GLY A 135 -2.93 -13.00 2.76
CA GLY A 135 -1.84 -12.56 3.64
C GLY A 135 -2.25 -11.54 4.70
N ALA A 136 -3.51 -11.07 4.72
CA ALA A 136 -4.00 -10.23 5.80
C ALA A 136 -4.16 -10.98 7.12
N THR A 137 -4.16 -10.20 8.20
CA THR A 137 -4.63 -10.65 9.52
C THR A 137 -5.96 -9.98 9.83
N LEU A 138 -7.02 -10.78 10.00
CA LEU A 138 -8.29 -10.34 10.57
C LEU A 138 -8.20 -10.40 12.09
N THR A 139 -8.72 -9.38 12.75
CA THR A 139 -8.82 -9.25 14.20
C THR A 139 -10.24 -8.88 14.55
N VAL A 140 -10.93 -9.69 15.34
CA VAL A 140 -12.32 -9.45 15.77
C VAL A 140 -12.34 -9.33 17.27
N THR A 141 -12.98 -8.29 17.79
CA THR A 141 -13.13 -8.05 19.23
C THR A 141 -14.59 -8.21 19.62
N PHE A 142 -14.82 -9.13 20.55
CA PHE A 142 -16.10 -9.39 21.19
C PHE A 142 -16.08 -8.84 22.61
N HIS A 143 -17.23 -8.39 23.09
CA HIS A 143 -17.37 -7.95 24.47
C HIS A 143 -18.12 -9.03 25.24
N CYS A 144 -17.63 -9.33 26.43
CA CYS A 144 -18.08 -10.44 27.24
C CYS A 144 -18.49 -9.94 28.63
N LEU A 145 -19.52 -10.56 29.19
CA LEU A 145 -19.97 -10.36 30.56
C LEU A 145 -20.33 -11.72 31.16
N ASN A 146 -19.76 -12.05 32.31
CA ASN A 146 -20.01 -13.31 33.00
C ASN A 146 -19.88 -14.56 32.11
N GLY A 147 -18.89 -14.59 31.21
CA GLY A 147 -18.62 -15.74 30.35
C GLY A 147 -19.46 -15.84 29.07
N VAL A 148 -20.30 -14.84 28.79
CA VAL A 148 -21.21 -14.82 27.64
C VAL A 148 -20.96 -13.54 26.82
N ALA A 149 -21.16 -13.60 25.50
CA ALA A 149 -21.05 -12.42 24.66
C ALA A 149 -22.18 -11.43 24.95
N ILE A 150 -21.84 -10.14 25.04
CA ILE A 150 -22.80 -9.05 25.17
C ILE A 150 -23.45 -8.83 23.81
N THR A 151 -24.78 -8.78 23.81
CA THR A 151 -25.62 -8.58 22.64
C THR A 151 -26.53 -7.38 22.87
N ASN A 152 -27.32 -6.93 21.89
CA ASN A 152 -28.24 -5.82 22.11
C ASN A 152 -29.33 -6.16 23.15
N ALA A 153 -29.77 -7.42 23.20
CA ALA A 153 -30.70 -7.89 24.23
C ALA A 153 -30.13 -7.84 25.66
N THR A 154 -28.80 -7.84 25.81
CA THR A 154 -28.08 -7.85 27.10
C THR A 154 -27.23 -6.60 27.33
N GLY A 155 -27.30 -5.65 26.39
CA GLY A 155 -26.35 -4.56 26.25
C GLY A 155 -26.78 -3.27 26.94
N ASN A 156 -25.78 -2.46 27.31
CA ASN A 156 -25.98 -1.16 27.97
C ASN A 156 -25.92 0.04 27.00
N GLY A 157 -25.83 -0.22 25.69
CA GLY A 157 -25.78 0.80 24.65
C GLY A 157 -24.52 1.68 24.63
N ASN A 158 -23.45 1.21 25.29
CA ASN A 158 -22.17 1.92 25.42
C ASN A 158 -21.38 1.98 24.11
N GLY A 159 -20.39 2.87 24.04
CA GLY A 159 -19.58 3.07 22.84
C GLY A 159 -18.71 1.86 22.51
N PRO A 160 -18.19 1.71 21.28
CA PRO A 160 -17.45 0.52 20.85
C PRO A 160 -16.15 0.25 21.60
N SER A 161 -15.62 1.26 22.29
CA SER A 161 -14.41 1.15 23.10
C SER A 161 -14.68 0.69 24.52
N ASP A 162 -15.94 0.68 24.96
CA ASP A 162 -16.32 0.32 26.32
C ASP A 162 -16.32 -1.21 26.46
N PRO A 163 -15.68 -1.78 27.50
CA PRO A 163 -15.67 -3.23 27.73
C PRO A 163 -17.07 -3.86 27.87
N GLY A 164 -18.08 -3.06 28.21
CA GLY A 164 -19.50 -3.47 28.27
C GLY A 164 -20.34 -3.09 27.06
N SER A 165 -19.73 -2.85 25.90
CA SER A 165 -20.43 -2.54 24.65
C SER A 165 -21.17 -3.76 24.09
N ASP A 166 -22.27 -3.50 23.40
CA ASP A 166 -23.02 -4.44 22.55
C ASP A 166 -22.51 -4.47 21.10
N SER A 167 -21.37 -3.82 20.82
CA SER A 167 -20.80 -3.75 19.47
C SER A 167 -19.60 -4.66 19.28
N ILE A 168 -19.49 -5.23 18.09
CA ILE A 168 -18.32 -6.01 17.66
C ILE A 168 -17.43 -5.11 16.82
N THR A 169 -16.13 -5.17 17.09
CA THR A 169 -15.12 -4.42 16.31
C THR A 169 -14.28 -5.38 15.48
N ALA A 170 -14.22 -5.15 14.17
CA ALA A 170 -13.38 -5.91 13.25
C ALA A 170 -12.28 -5.00 12.67
N THR A 171 -11.06 -5.54 12.59
CA THR A 171 -9.89 -4.88 12.03
C THR A 171 -9.18 -5.84 11.09
N ILE A 172 -8.94 -5.41 9.85
CA ILE A 172 -8.11 -6.16 8.90
C ILE A 172 -6.81 -5.39 8.69
N THR A 173 -5.69 -6.10 8.80
CA THR A 173 -4.34 -5.56 8.55
C THR A 173 -3.72 -6.30 7.37
N GLN A 174 -3.58 -5.62 6.24
CA GLN A 174 -2.96 -6.15 5.03
C GLN A 174 -1.55 -5.57 4.86
N PRO A 175 -0.50 -6.40 4.85
CA PRO A 175 0.82 -5.93 4.44
C PRO A 175 0.85 -5.73 2.92
N MET A 176 1.28 -4.55 2.46
CA MET A 176 1.53 -4.30 1.04
C MET A 176 3.02 -4.07 0.80
N SER A 177 3.59 -4.81 -0.15
CA SER A 177 4.96 -4.59 -0.65
C SER A 177 5.03 -3.39 -1.59
N VAL A 178 6.03 -2.55 -1.39
CA VAL A 178 6.35 -1.41 -2.27
C VAL A 178 7.11 -1.91 -3.49
N VAL A 179 6.66 -1.57 -4.71
CA VAL A 179 7.33 -2.00 -5.95
C VAL A 179 8.55 -1.15 -6.24
N THR A 180 8.51 0.15 -5.94
CA THR A 180 9.62 1.09 -6.16
C THR A 180 10.79 0.88 -5.19
N PRO A 181 11.93 0.29 -5.62
CA PRO A 181 13.03 -0.01 -4.70
C PRO A 181 13.72 1.25 -4.17
N LEU A 182 13.66 2.35 -4.94
CA LEU A 182 14.21 3.64 -4.53
C LEU A 182 13.54 4.21 -3.27
N LEU A 183 12.29 3.83 -3.00
CA LEU A 183 11.56 4.30 -1.82
C LEU A 183 11.82 3.43 -0.59
N TRP A 184 12.35 2.21 -0.72
CA TRP A 184 12.56 1.29 0.40
C TRP A 184 13.38 1.88 1.57
N PRO A 185 14.43 2.71 1.36
CA PRO A 185 15.14 3.35 2.47
C PRO A 185 14.29 4.32 3.28
N ILE A 186 13.21 4.84 2.71
CA ILE A 186 12.34 5.86 3.32
C ILE A 186 11.10 5.22 3.95
N ILE A 187 10.44 4.29 3.25
CA ILE A 187 9.15 3.71 3.65
C ILE A 187 9.21 2.22 4.02
N GLY A 188 10.36 1.58 3.86
CA GLY A 188 10.53 0.14 4.01
C GLY A 188 10.10 -0.65 2.77
N SER A 189 10.32 -1.97 2.80
CA SER A 189 9.90 -2.88 1.72
C SER A 189 8.40 -3.14 1.69
N SER A 190 7.70 -2.86 2.80
CA SER A 190 6.26 -3.02 2.92
C SER A 190 5.68 -2.13 4.01
N PHE A 191 4.42 -1.72 3.85
CA PHE A 191 3.66 -1.00 4.87
C PHE A 191 2.30 -1.67 5.14
N PRO A 192 1.79 -1.61 6.38
CA PRO A 192 0.49 -2.19 6.72
C PRO A 192 -0.65 -1.23 6.37
N ILE A 193 -1.64 -1.71 5.61
CA ILE A 193 -2.94 -1.05 5.45
C ILE A 193 -3.87 -1.63 6.51
N ARG A 194 -4.32 -0.79 7.43
CA ARG A 194 -5.24 -1.17 8.51
C ARG A 194 -6.57 -0.44 8.36
N VAL A 195 -7.66 -1.19 8.40
CA VAL A 195 -9.02 -0.65 8.46
C VAL A 195 -9.74 -1.28 9.64
N THR A 196 -10.37 -0.45 10.45
CA THR A 196 -11.16 -0.84 11.61
C THR A 196 -12.57 -0.31 11.46
N SER A 197 -13.55 -1.14 11.80
CA SER A 197 -14.96 -0.75 11.84
C SER A 197 -15.66 -1.52 12.97
N SER A 198 -16.76 -0.98 13.46
CA SER A 198 -17.57 -1.57 14.53
C SER A 198 -19.04 -1.54 14.17
N GLN A 199 -19.78 -2.58 14.53
CA GLN A 199 -21.23 -2.67 14.35
C GLN A 199 -21.89 -3.26 15.60
N ARG A 200 -23.08 -2.77 15.94
CA ARG A 200 -23.87 -3.32 17.05
C ARG A 200 -24.42 -4.70 16.70
N VAL A 201 -24.45 -5.57 17.70
CA VAL A 201 -25.00 -6.92 17.58
C VAL A 201 -26.52 -6.83 17.52
N GLU A 202 -27.16 -7.42 16.51
CA GLU A 202 -28.61 -7.22 16.29
C GLU A 202 -29.52 -8.20 17.05
N TYR A 203 -28.96 -9.15 17.80
CA TYR A 203 -29.71 -10.26 18.42
C TYR A 203 -29.63 -10.31 19.96
#